data_AF-A0A7C2D4Z0-F1
#
_entry.id   AF-A0A7C2D4Z0-F1
#
_cell.length_a   1.000
_cell.length_b   1.000
_cell.length_c   1.000
_cell.angle_alpha   90.00
_cell.angle_beta   90.00
_cell.angle_gamma   90.00
#
_symmetry.space_group_name_H-M   'P 1'
#
loop_
_entity.id
_entity.type
_entity.pdbx_description
1 polymer ?
#
loop_
_entity_poly.entity_id
_entity_poly.type
_entity_poly.pdbx_seq_one_letter_code
_entity_poly.pdbx_strand_id
1 'polypeptide(L)'
;MQYNAKTVLRLIPNETLARLFAPYAAFADFDWNAGAKGGADHIFERWQTMDDGDVRAVGRVLRQVHCLATPRGTRALIEAGRDQGLDLVEELAALGNAHERALACALDHPEVFSAARILDHIEGLRRTS
;
A
#
# COMPACT_ATOMS: atom_id res chain seq x y z
N MET A 1 0.57 13.57 -8.20
CA MET A 1 1.99 13.16 -8.22
C MET A 1 2.13 12.02 -9.21
N GLN A 2 3.24 11.96 -9.96
CA GLN A 2 3.52 10.83 -10.84
C GLN A 2 4.00 9.65 -9.99
N TYR A 3 3.49 8.45 -10.28
CA TYR A 3 3.88 7.23 -9.59
C TYR A 3 5.38 6.93 -9.81
N ASN A 4 6.11 6.70 -8.71
CA ASN A 4 7.48 6.19 -8.71
C ASN A 4 7.59 5.14 -7.60
N ALA A 5 7.91 3.90 -7.96
CA ALA A 5 7.89 2.80 -7.02
C ALA A 5 8.91 2.97 -5.88
N LYS A 6 10.12 3.47 -6.16
CA LYS A 6 11.12 3.76 -5.13
C LYS A 6 10.64 4.84 -4.16
N THR A 7 9.96 5.87 -4.65
CA THR A 7 9.36 6.89 -3.79
C THR A 7 8.28 6.30 -2.90
N VAL A 8 7.42 5.43 -3.43
CA VAL A 8 6.38 4.76 -2.63
C VAL A 8 7.00 3.89 -1.55
N LEU A 9 8.03 3.09 -1.88
CA LEU A 9 8.76 2.28 -0.90
C LEU A 9 9.37 3.13 0.22
N ARG A 10 9.91 4.31 -0.08
CA ARG A 10 10.45 5.24 0.95
C ARG A 10 9.38 5.81 1.90
N LEU A 11 8.11 5.82 1.50
CA LEU A 11 7.03 6.38 2.29
C LEU A 11 6.38 5.37 3.23
N ILE A 12 6.67 4.07 3.07
CA ILE A 12 6.05 3.01 3.85
C ILE A 12 7.08 2.48 4.85
N PRO A 13 6.74 2.35 6.14
CA PRO A 13 7.63 1.76 7.13
C PRO A 13 8.06 0.33 6.76
N ASN A 14 9.31 -0.02 7.10
CA ASN A 14 9.89 -1.32 6.78
C ASN A 14 9.06 -2.48 7.35
N GLU A 15 8.44 -2.32 8.52
CA GLU A 15 7.56 -3.32 9.12
C GLU A 15 6.39 -3.68 8.20
N THR A 16 5.70 -2.67 7.66
CA THR A 16 4.57 -2.87 6.75
C THR A 16 5.03 -3.40 5.38
N LEU A 17 6.21 -2.98 4.90
CA LEU A 17 6.81 -3.56 3.69
C LEU A 17 7.20 -5.03 3.90
N ALA A 18 7.72 -5.40 5.07
CA ALA A 18 8.08 -6.77 5.39
C ALA A 18 6.87 -7.70 5.28
N ARG A 19 5.71 -7.24 5.73
CA ARG A 19 4.43 -7.97 5.59
C ARG A 19 4.02 -8.16 4.12
N LEU A 20 4.19 -7.13 3.27
CA LEU A 20 3.93 -7.23 1.83
C LEU A 20 4.83 -8.25 1.14
N PHE A 21 6.11 -8.31 1.53
CA PHE A 21 7.10 -9.14 0.86
C PHE A 21 7.29 -10.54 1.50
N ALA A 22 6.71 -10.79 2.67
CA ALA A 22 6.80 -12.07 3.39
C ALA A 22 6.46 -13.32 2.54
N PRO A 23 5.49 -13.29 1.60
CA PRO A 23 5.17 -14.46 0.78
C PRO A 23 6.27 -14.85 -0.24
N TYR A 24 7.22 -13.96 -0.55
CA TYR A 24 8.19 -14.19 -1.62
C TYR A 24 9.52 -14.69 -1.06
N ALA A 25 9.98 -15.84 -1.54
CA ALA A 25 11.24 -16.46 -1.10
C ALA A 25 12.46 -15.54 -1.25
N ALA A 26 12.42 -14.60 -2.21
CA ALA A 26 13.45 -13.59 -2.39
C ALA A 26 13.68 -12.69 -1.16
N PHE A 27 12.72 -12.59 -0.23
CA PHE A 27 12.83 -11.76 0.97
C PHE A 27 13.03 -12.56 2.28
N ALA A 28 13.20 -13.88 2.20
CA ALA A 28 13.34 -14.74 3.38
C ALA A 28 14.58 -14.43 4.24
N ASP A 29 15.65 -13.94 3.61
CA ASP A 29 16.93 -13.56 4.21
C ASP A 29 17.17 -12.04 4.22
N PHE A 30 16.14 -11.25 3.89
CA PHE A 30 16.29 -9.81 3.78
C PHE A 30 16.38 -9.14 5.17
N ASP A 31 17.41 -8.33 5.38
CA ASP A 31 17.58 -7.56 6.61
C ASP A 31 16.73 -6.28 6.59
N TRP A 32 15.57 -6.34 7.22
CA TRP A 32 14.64 -5.21 7.37
C TRP A 32 15.13 -4.12 8.34
N ASN A 33 16.14 -4.41 9.16
CA ASN A 33 16.70 -3.49 10.16
C ASN A 33 17.95 -2.75 9.67
N ALA A 34 18.47 -3.10 8.48
CA ALA A 34 19.61 -2.43 7.85
C ALA A 34 19.26 -1.00 7.41
N GLY A 35 19.21 -0.06 8.36
CA GLY A 35 19.36 1.40 8.19
C GLY A 35 18.47 2.14 7.18
N ALA A 36 17.88 3.27 7.60
CA ALA A 36 17.04 4.14 6.76
C ALA A 36 17.72 4.69 5.48
N LYS A 37 19.06 4.64 5.37
CA LYS A 37 19.80 5.19 4.23
C LYS A 37 19.99 4.11 3.16
N GLY A 38 19.13 4.13 2.14
CA GLY A 38 19.20 3.20 0.99
C GLY A 38 18.31 1.96 1.11
N GLY A 39 17.61 1.75 2.23
CA GLY A 39 16.72 0.59 2.41
C GLY A 39 15.70 0.41 1.28
N ALA A 40 15.03 1.49 0.86
CA ALA A 40 14.08 1.43 -0.25
C ALA A 40 14.73 1.09 -1.61
N ASP A 41 15.99 1.46 -1.81
CA ASP A 41 16.74 1.10 -3.03
C ASP A 41 17.10 -0.40 -3.01
N HIS A 42 17.54 -0.93 -1.86
CA HIS A 42 17.79 -2.37 -1.70
C HIS A 42 16.53 -3.23 -1.81
N ILE A 43 15.42 -2.78 -1.22
CA ILE A 43 14.11 -3.44 -1.37
C ILE A 43 13.72 -3.44 -2.85
N PHE A 44 13.87 -2.32 -3.55
CA PHE A 44 13.56 -2.22 -4.96
C PHE A 44 14.43 -3.17 -5.80
N GLU A 45 15.74 -3.16 -5.60
CA GLU A 45 16.68 -4.04 -6.30
C GLU A 45 16.35 -5.52 -6.06
N ARG A 46 16.11 -5.92 -4.81
CA ARG A 46 15.72 -7.29 -4.46
C ARG A 46 14.39 -7.68 -5.10
N TRP A 47 13.41 -6.77 -5.08
CA TRP A 47 12.13 -6.96 -5.76
C TRP A 47 12.32 -7.21 -7.26
N GLN A 48 13.25 -6.52 -7.94
CA GLN A 48 13.53 -6.77 -9.36
C GLN A 48 14.19 -8.13 -9.66
N THR A 49 14.62 -8.90 -8.64
CA THR A 49 15.18 -10.26 -8.82
C THR A 49 14.14 -11.37 -8.73
N MET A 50 12.90 -11.03 -8.37
CA MET A 50 11.79 -11.98 -8.29
C MET A 50 11.32 -12.42 -9.67
N ASP A 51 10.51 -13.47 -9.72
CA ASP A 51 9.86 -13.88 -10.96
C ASP A 51 8.99 -12.76 -11.53
N ASP A 52 8.98 -12.68 -12.85
CA ASP A 52 8.27 -11.68 -13.65
C ASP A 52 6.80 -11.48 -13.24
N GLY A 53 6.12 -12.58 -12.88
CA GLY A 53 4.74 -12.56 -12.39
C GLY A 53 4.61 -11.82 -11.07
N ASP A 54 5.50 -12.10 -10.12
CA ASP A 54 5.52 -11.53 -8.78
C ASP A 54 5.98 -10.07 -8.81
N VAL A 55 6.94 -9.74 -9.67
CA VAL A 55 7.36 -8.36 -9.92
C VAL A 55 6.15 -7.51 -10.30
N ARG A 56 5.36 -7.99 -11.27
CA ARG A 56 4.14 -7.31 -11.72
C ARG A 56 3.06 -7.29 -10.64
N ALA A 57 2.93 -8.36 -9.85
CA ALA A 57 1.92 -8.43 -8.78
C ALA A 57 2.16 -7.35 -7.71
N VAL A 58 3.37 -7.29 -7.15
CA VAL A 58 3.76 -6.26 -6.19
C VAL A 58 3.65 -4.87 -6.80
N GLY A 59 4.08 -4.68 -8.05
CA GLY A 59 3.99 -3.40 -8.74
C GLY A 59 2.55 -2.89 -8.90
N ARG A 60 1.59 -3.81 -9.12
CA ARG A 60 0.16 -3.45 -9.13
C ARG A 60 -0.31 -3.00 -7.76
N VAL A 61 0.04 -3.73 -6.70
CA VAL A 61 -0.34 -3.37 -5.32
C VAL A 61 0.21 -1.99 -4.95
N LEU A 62 1.52 -1.74 -5.14
CA LEU A 62 2.14 -0.45 -4.82
C LEU A 62 1.52 0.71 -5.59
N ARG A 63 1.15 0.50 -6.86
CA ARG A 63 0.45 1.53 -7.65
C ARG A 63 -0.95 1.81 -7.11
N GLN A 64 -1.69 0.78 -6.72
CA GLN A 64 -3.03 0.93 -6.15
C GLN A 64 -2.98 1.62 -4.79
N VAL A 65 -2.03 1.25 -3.95
CA VAL A 65 -1.72 1.91 -2.67
C VAL A 65 -1.43 3.39 -2.91
N HIS A 66 -0.56 3.72 -3.86
CA HIS A 66 -0.24 5.12 -4.19
C HIS A 66 -1.47 5.92 -4.64
N CYS A 67 -2.38 5.32 -5.41
CA CYS A 67 -3.63 5.98 -5.81
C CYS A 67 -4.54 6.30 -4.62
N LEU A 68 -4.63 5.39 -3.63
CA LEU A 68 -5.43 5.59 -2.42
C LEU A 68 -4.73 6.37 -1.31
N ALA A 69 -3.43 6.63 -1.42
CA ALA A 69 -2.63 7.36 -0.44
C ALA A 69 -2.90 8.88 -0.45
N THR A 70 -4.16 9.26 -0.29
CA THR A 70 -4.65 10.64 -0.23
C THR A 70 -5.65 10.80 0.93
N PRO A 71 -5.97 12.03 1.36
CA PRO A 71 -7.01 12.26 2.36
C PRO A 71 -8.38 11.69 1.93
N ARG A 72 -8.71 11.76 0.64
CA ARG A 72 -9.93 11.18 0.09
C ARG A 72 -9.88 9.66 0.09
N GLY A 73 -8.78 9.06 -0.35
CA GLY A 73 -8.62 7.61 -0.32
C GLY A 73 -8.69 7.04 1.10
N THR A 74 -8.15 7.76 2.10
CA THR A 74 -8.32 7.38 3.52
C THR A 74 -9.79 7.39 3.95
N ARG A 75 -10.57 8.39 3.51
CA ARG A 75 -12.01 8.43 3.77
C ARG A 75 -12.75 7.27 3.08
N ALA A 76 -12.39 6.97 1.83
CA ALA A 76 -12.97 5.86 1.10
C ALA A 76 -12.69 4.50 1.76
N LEU A 77 -11.51 4.31 2.38
CA LEU A 77 -11.21 3.12 3.18
C LEU A 77 -12.11 3.00 4.41
N ILE A 78 -12.33 4.11 5.13
CA ILE A 78 -13.22 4.14 6.30
C ILE A 78 -14.66 3.86 5.89
N GLU A 79 -15.14 4.46 4.81
CA GLU A 79 -16.51 4.26 4.31
C GLU A 79 -16.72 2.82 3.83
N ALA A 80 -15.81 2.29 3.00
CA ALA A 80 -15.85 0.90 2.58
C ALA A 80 -15.79 -0.09 3.76
N GLY A 81 -15.03 0.23 4.81
CA GLY A 81 -15.01 -0.55 6.05
C GLY A 81 -16.38 -0.58 6.70
N ARG A 82 -17.02 0.59 6.87
CA ARG A 82 -18.34 0.71 7.50
C ARG A 82 -19.43 -0.02 6.73
N ASP A 83 -19.40 0.03 5.40
CA ASP A 83 -20.31 -0.72 4.54
C ASP A 83 -20.20 -2.24 4.74
N GLN A 84 -19.05 -2.71 5.23
CA GLN A 84 -18.77 -4.11 5.55
C GLN A 84 -18.85 -4.41 7.07
N GLY A 85 -19.30 -3.45 7.88
CA GLY A 85 -19.44 -3.62 9.33
C GLY A 85 -18.12 -3.49 10.12
N LEU A 86 -17.07 -2.94 9.52
CA LEU A 86 -15.76 -2.68 10.15
C LEU A 86 -15.60 -1.19 10.45
N ASP A 87 -15.14 -0.85 11.65
CA ASP A 87 -14.76 0.53 11.99
C ASP A 87 -13.24 0.69 12.00
N LEU A 88 -12.69 1.15 10.88
CA LEU A 88 -11.24 1.26 10.67
C LEU A 88 -10.66 2.61 11.11
N VAL A 89 -11.45 3.50 11.73
CA VAL A 89 -11.00 4.87 12.05
C VAL A 89 -9.78 4.87 12.97
N GLU A 90 -9.85 4.18 14.11
CA GLU A 90 -8.77 4.15 15.10
C GLU A 90 -7.54 3.40 14.56
N GLU A 91 -7.75 2.27 13.89
CA GLU A 91 -6.67 1.47 13.30
C GLU A 91 -5.87 2.29 12.28
N LEU A 92 -6.55 2.96 11.35
CA LEU A 92 -5.88 3.77 10.34
C LEU A 92 -5.27 5.05 10.94
N ALA A 93 -5.88 5.61 11.98
CA ALA A 93 -5.35 6.79 12.68
C ALA A 93 -4.02 6.50 13.39
N ALA A 94 -3.82 5.28 13.89
CA ALA A 94 -2.59 4.84 14.52
C ALA A 94 -1.39 4.75 13.55
N LEU A 95 -1.64 4.66 12.24
CA LEU A 95 -0.61 4.55 11.21
C LEU A 95 -0.08 5.94 10.79
N GLY A 96 1.23 5.99 10.52
CA GLY A 96 2.00 7.22 10.41
C GLY A 96 1.75 8.02 9.14
N ASN A 97 1.26 7.40 8.06
CA ASN A 97 0.94 8.11 6.82
C ASN A 97 -0.07 7.38 5.92
N ALA A 98 -0.54 8.08 4.87
CA ALA A 98 -1.56 7.57 3.95
C ALA A 98 -1.11 6.37 3.10
N HIS A 99 0.19 6.23 2.79
CA HIS A 99 0.70 5.07 2.05
C HIS A 99 0.71 3.82 2.92
N GLU A 100 1.12 3.99 4.19
CA GLU A 100 1.05 2.93 5.18
C GLU A 100 -0.40 2.48 5.42
N ARG A 101 -1.33 3.42 5.62
CA ARG A 101 -2.77 3.14 5.77
C ARG A 101 -3.33 2.31 4.61
N ALA A 102 -3.04 2.75 3.39
CA ALA A 102 -3.51 2.07 2.19
C ALA A 102 -2.89 0.68 2.03
N LEU A 103 -1.60 0.50 2.35
CA LEU A 103 -0.97 -0.82 2.28
C LEU A 103 -1.46 -1.75 3.39
N ALA A 104 -1.56 -1.28 4.64
CA ALA A 104 -2.08 -2.07 5.75
C ALA A 104 -3.50 -2.57 5.44
N CYS A 105 -4.40 -1.70 4.96
CA CYS A 105 -5.72 -2.13 4.55
C CYS A 105 -5.70 -3.12 3.38
N ALA A 106 -4.79 -2.97 2.41
CA ALA A 106 -4.64 -3.95 1.33
C ALA A 106 -4.21 -5.34 1.82
N LEU A 107 -3.46 -5.42 2.91
CA LEU A 107 -2.97 -6.66 3.52
C LEU A 107 -3.99 -7.27 4.48
N ASP A 108 -4.59 -6.46 5.35
CA ASP A 108 -5.47 -6.90 6.44
C ASP A 108 -6.95 -7.00 6.03
N HIS A 109 -7.37 -6.14 5.11
CA HIS A 109 -8.77 -6.00 4.68
C HIS A 109 -8.88 -5.87 3.15
N PRO A 110 -8.45 -6.88 2.37
CA PRO A 110 -8.36 -6.80 0.90
C PRO A 110 -9.70 -6.46 0.22
N GLU A 111 -10.82 -6.94 0.77
CA GLU A 111 -12.17 -6.63 0.27
C GLU A 111 -12.56 -5.15 0.51
N VAL A 112 -12.19 -4.59 1.67
CA VAL A 112 -12.37 -3.16 1.97
C VAL A 112 -11.51 -2.31 1.04
N PHE A 113 -10.23 -2.69 0.87
CA PHE A 113 -9.33 -1.98 -0.02
C PHE A 113 -9.84 -1.98 -1.47
N SER A 114 -10.38 -3.11 -1.94
CA SER A 114 -11.00 -3.22 -3.26
C SER A 114 -12.20 -2.28 -3.42
N ALA A 115 -13.12 -2.30 -2.46
CA ALA A 115 -14.30 -1.42 -2.46
C ALA A 115 -13.93 0.07 -2.40
N ALA A 116 -12.98 0.44 -1.53
CA ALA A 116 -12.51 1.82 -1.40
C ALA A 116 -11.93 2.38 -2.70
N ARG A 117 -11.25 1.56 -3.50
CA ARG A 117 -10.74 1.97 -4.82
C ARG A 117 -11.86 2.30 -5.79
N ILE A 118 -12.96 1.55 -5.74
CA ILE A 118 -14.14 1.79 -6.58
C ILE A 118 -14.82 3.09 -6.13
N LEU A 119 -15.00 3.28 -4.81
CA LEU A 119 -15.56 4.51 -4.24
C LEU A 119 -14.74 5.76 -4.63
N ASP A 120 -13.42 5.75 -4.39
CA ASP A 120 -12.54 6.88 -4.72
C ASP A 120 -12.57 7.23 -6.23
N HIS A 121 -12.70 6.22 -7.09
CA HIS A 121 -12.85 6.41 -8.51
C HIS A 121 -14.18 7.09 -8.88
N ILE A 122 -15.31 6.57 -8.37
CA ILE A 122 -16.65 7.12 -8.62
C ILE A 122 -16.74 8.58 -8.14
N GLU A 123 -16.23 8.86 -6.95
CA GLU A 123 -16.19 10.23 -6.41
C GLU A 123 -15.31 11.17 -7.24
N GLY A 124 -14.28 10.64 -7.89
CA GLY A 124 -13.43 11.40 -8.81
C GLY A 124 -14.18 11.87 -10.04
N LEU A 125 -15.00 10.98 -10.62
CA LEU A 125 -15.78 11.28 -11.82
C LEU A 125 -16.84 12.36 -11.57
N ARG A 126 -17.51 12.32 -10.41
CA ARG A 126 -18.57 13.29 -10.04
C ARG A 126 -18.09 14.74 -9.91
N ARG A 127 -16.78 14.98 -9.75
CA ARG A 127 -16.21 16.34 -9.57
C ARG A 127 -15.74 16.97 -10.88
N THR A 128 -15.65 16.17 -11.94
CA THR A 128 -15.24 16.63 -13.29
C THR A 128 -16.41 16.85 -14.24
N SER A 129 -17.62 16.47 -13.82
CA SER A 129 -18.90 16.70 -14.49
C SER A 129 -19.60 17.93 -13.93
#